data_AF-A0A520Y459-F1
#
_entry.id   AF-A0A520Y459-F1
#
_cell.length_a   1.000
_cell.length_b   1.000
_cell.length_c   1.000
_cell.angle_alpha   90.00
_cell.angle_beta   90.00
_cell.angle_gamma   90.00
#
_symmetry.space_group_name_H-M   'P 1'
#
loop_
_entity.id
_entity.type
_entity.pdbx_description
1 polymer ?
#
loop_
_entity_poly.entity_id
_entity_poly.type
_entity_poly.pdbx_seq_one_letter_code
_entity_poly.pdbx_strand_id
1 'polypeptide(L)'
;MSLPRSRFVQRRRGSGAKRGSGSNLSGRVALLAMALSSGSTIQGAIELLAELGTDDEVRPWRTAAARLRHGADLRSALEIAELDGTPDFQRVARTVERASFDGVALSDQLRALAADLHRERVHRMELAANRLSITLLFPLITCVLPAFALLTLAPMVIAIFDGIGL
;
A
#
# COMPACT_ATOMS: atom_id res chain seq x y z
N MET A 1 43.80 -17.85 -3.72
CA MET A 1 42.56 -18.14 -2.98
C MET A 1 41.37 -17.63 -3.83
N SER A 2 41.12 -18.19 -5.02
CA SER A 2 40.26 -19.35 -5.29
C SER A 2 38.92 -19.31 -4.55
N LEU A 3 37.86 -18.86 -5.22
CA LEU A 3 36.71 -19.66 -5.68
C LEU A 3 35.56 -18.75 -6.22
N PRO A 4 34.61 -19.30 -7.02
CA PRO A 4 34.05 -18.66 -8.20
C PRO A 4 32.50 -18.72 -8.28
N ARG A 5 31.95 -18.20 -9.39
CA ARG A 5 30.71 -18.64 -10.08
C ARG A 5 29.37 -18.59 -9.32
N SER A 6 28.51 -17.68 -9.77
CA SER A 6 27.12 -18.02 -10.13
C SER A 6 26.71 -17.31 -11.42
N ARG A 7 26.89 -18.02 -12.54
CA ARG A 7 26.24 -17.75 -13.83
C ARG A 7 24.79 -18.23 -13.74
N PHE A 8 23.85 -17.33 -13.57
CA PHE A 8 22.43 -17.38 -14.00
C PHE A 8 21.96 -15.94 -13.75
N VAL A 9 21.79 -15.04 -14.72
CA VAL A 9 20.86 -15.11 -15.84
C VAL A 9 21.51 -14.38 -17.03
N GLN A 10 21.94 -15.19 -17.97
CA GLN A 10 22.42 -14.78 -19.28
C GLN A 10 21.21 -14.64 -20.21
N ARG A 11 21.24 -13.62 -21.09
CA ARG A 11 20.40 -13.42 -22.29
C ARG A 11 18.91 -13.18 -21.98
N ARG A 12 18.38 -11.99 -22.24
CA ARG A 12 18.18 -11.49 -23.61
C ARG A 12 18.35 -9.97 -23.69
N ARG A 13 19.58 -9.53 -24.01
CA ARG A 13 19.82 -8.34 -24.83
C ARG A 13 20.06 -8.84 -26.25
N GLY A 14 19.25 -8.36 -27.19
CA GLY A 14 19.46 -8.55 -28.63
C GLY A 14 18.28 -9.18 -29.36
N SER A 15 17.31 -8.35 -29.74
CA SER A 15 16.72 -8.44 -31.08
C SER A 15 16.14 -7.07 -31.44
N GLY A 16 17.00 -6.20 -31.96
CA GLY A 16 16.53 -5.14 -32.84
C GLY A 16 16.13 -5.75 -34.18
N ALA A 17 15.21 -5.06 -34.87
CA ALA A 17 14.75 -5.28 -36.25
C ALA A 17 13.55 -6.23 -36.44
N LYS A 18 12.34 -5.67 -36.33
CA LYS A 18 11.54 -5.37 -37.54
C LYS A 18 10.50 -4.28 -37.24
N ARG A 19 10.60 -3.19 -38.01
CA ARG A 19 9.62 -2.10 -38.12
C ARG A 19 8.33 -2.62 -38.74
N GLY A 20 7.19 -2.11 -38.27
CA GLY A 20 5.90 -2.20 -38.97
C GLY A 20 4.73 -2.44 -38.04
N SER A 21 4.10 -1.37 -37.55
CA SER A 21 2.77 -1.31 -36.89
C SER A 21 2.57 -2.05 -35.54
N GLY A 22 3.20 -3.22 -35.31
CA GLY A 22 3.04 -4.01 -34.08
C GLY A 22 3.94 -3.61 -32.89
N SER A 23 4.92 -2.72 -33.08
CA SER A 23 5.89 -2.34 -32.04
C SER A 23 5.32 -1.41 -30.97
N ASN A 24 4.35 -0.57 -31.33
CA ASN A 24 3.82 0.46 -30.43
C ASN A 24 2.84 -0.12 -29.41
N LEU A 25 2.00 -1.07 -29.82
CA LEU A 25 1.11 -1.78 -28.89
C LEU A 25 1.89 -2.60 -27.87
N SER A 26 2.90 -3.37 -28.30
CA SER A 26 3.69 -4.20 -27.38
C SER A 26 4.38 -3.35 -26.30
N GLY A 27 4.95 -2.20 -26.68
CA GLY A 27 5.49 -1.23 -25.73
C GLY A 27 4.44 -0.71 -24.75
N ARG A 28 3.22 -0.44 -25.21
CA ARG A 28 2.13 0.08 -24.37
C ARG A 28 1.54 -0.96 -23.43
N VAL A 29 1.43 -2.21 -23.86
CA VAL A 29 1.07 -3.32 -22.96
C VAL A 29 2.14 -3.51 -21.89
N ALA A 30 3.43 -3.39 -22.24
CA ALA A 30 4.51 -3.44 -21.25
C ALA A 30 4.43 -2.25 -20.27
N LEU A 31 4.15 -1.04 -20.75
CA LEU A 31 3.96 0.15 -19.90
C LEU A 31 2.74 0.00 -18.99
N LEU A 32 1.62 -0.52 -19.50
CA LEU A 32 0.42 -0.83 -18.72
C LEU A 32 0.75 -1.82 -17.59
N ALA A 33 1.42 -2.92 -17.92
CA ALA A 33 1.82 -3.93 -16.94
C ALA A 33 2.77 -3.35 -15.87
N MET A 34 3.75 -2.53 -16.27
CA MET A 34 4.67 -1.87 -15.33
C MET A 34 3.94 -0.87 -14.44
N ALA A 35 3.05 -0.03 -15.01
CA ALA A 35 2.26 0.93 -14.25
C ALA A 35 1.39 0.22 -13.20
N LEU A 36 0.65 -0.82 -13.60
CA LEU A 36 -0.16 -1.62 -12.68
C LEU A 36 0.69 -2.31 -11.61
N SER A 37 1.84 -2.88 -11.99
CA SER A 37 2.76 -3.54 -11.03
C SER A 37 3.37 -2.56 -10.04
N SER A 38 3.52 -1.29 -10.41
CA SER A 38 4.00 -0.23 -9.52
C SER A 38 2.93 0.30 -8.55
N GLY A 39 1.70 -0.23 -8.61
CA GLY A 39 0.58 0.17 -7.77
C GLY A 39 -0.31 1.26 -8.39
N SER A 40 -0.13 1.61 -9.67
CA SER A 40 -1.06 2.50 -10.37
C SER A 40 -2.44 1.85 -10.46
N THR A 41 -3.48 2.68 -10.37
CA THR A 41 -4.83 2.24 -10.73
C THR A 41 -4.92 2.00 -12.23
N ILE A 42 -5.91 1.20 -12.65
CA ILE A 42 -6.18 0.96 -14.08
C ILE A 42 -6.48 2.26 -14.80
N GLN A 43 -7.27 3.14 -14.17
CA GLN A 43 -7.54 4.47 -14.71
C GLN A 43 -6.25 5.28 -14.90
N GLY A 44 -5.39 5.37 -13.87
CA GLY A 44 -4.13 6.11 -13.97
C GLY A 44 -3.18 5.54 -15.03
N ALA A 45 -3.18 4.22 -15.21
CA ALA A 45 -2.38 3.57 -16.24
C ALA A 45 -2.94 3.82 -17.66
N ILE A 46 -4.27 3.87 -17.81
CA ILE A 46 -4.93 4.22 -19.09
C ILE A 46 -4.72 5.69 -19.43
N GLU A 47 -4.78 6.60 -18.44
CA GLU A 47 -4.46 8.02 -18.61
C GLU A 47 -3.01 8.23 -19.06
N LEU A 48 -2.06 7.51 -18.44
CA LEU A 48 -0.66 7.53 -18.88
C LEU A 48 -0.52 7.07 -20.35
N LEU A 49 -1.20 6.00 -20.74
CA LEU A 49 -1.17 5.55 -22.13
C LEU A 49 -1.83 6.56 -23.07
N ALA A 50 -2.88 7.25 -22.64
CA ALA A 50 -3.57 8.27 -23.41
C ALA A 50 -2.67 9.47 -23.75
N GLU A 51 -1.61 9.71 -22.99
CA GLU A 51 -0.65 10.81 -23.22
C GLU A 51 0.56 10.40 -24.09
N LEU A 52 0.78 9.09 -24.30
CA LEU A 52 1.99 8.56 -24.94
C LEU A 52 1.72 8.00 -26.35
N GLY A 53 2.10 8.75 -27.39
CA GLY A 53 2.13 8.28 -28.79
C GLY A 53 1.60 9.30 -29.82
N THR A 54 1.38 8.83 -31.04
CA THR A 54 0.74 9.62 -32.12
C THR A 54 -0.78 9.58 -31.98
N ASP A 55 -1.46 10.60 -32.52
CA ASP A 55 -2.92 10.79 -32.35
C ASP A 55 -3.79 9.59 -32.73
N ASP A 56 -3.40 8.83 -33.74
CA ASP A 56 -4.15 7.66 -34.20
C ASP A 56 -4.03 6.48 -33.22
N GLU A 57 -2.85 6.25 -32.67
CA GLU A 57 -2.58 5.13 -31.76
C GLU A 57 -3.19 5.34 -30.37
N VAL A 58 -3.16 6.58 -29.90
CA VAL A 58 -3.65 6.99 -28.57
C VAL A 58 -5.14 7.26 -28.54
N ARG A 59 -5.79 7.48 -29.69
CA ARG A 59 -7.23 7.79 -29.77
C ARG A 59 -8.11 6.85 -28.93
N PRO A 60 -8.03 5.51 -29.05
CA PRO A 60 -8.84 4.62 -28.22
C PRO A 60 -8.51 4.75 -26.72
N TRP A 61 -7.24 4.98 -26.36
CA TRP A 61 -6.83 5.21 -24.97
C TRP A 61 -7.33 6.54 -24.42
N ARG A 62 -7.34 7.61 -25.23
CA ARG A 62 -7.93 8.90 -24.87
C ARG A 62 -9.44 8.78 -24.69
N THR A 63 -10.12 8.06 -25.57
CA THR A 63 -11.55 7.77 -25.47
C THR A 63 -11.85 7.03 -24.16
N ALA A 64 -11.09 5.98 -23.84
CA ALA A 64 -11.24 5.24 -22.57
C ALA A 64 -10.95 6.13 -21.34
N ALA A 65 -9.83 6.85 -21.33
CA ALA A 65 -9.43 7.75 -20.24
C ALA A 65 -10.48 8.84 -19.98
N ALA A 66 -11.00 9.48 -21.04
CA ALA A 66 -12.02 10.51 -20.92
C ALA A 66 -13.28 9.97 -20.25
N ARG A 67 -13.74 8.78 -20.65
CA ARG A 67 -14.96 8.17 -20.07
C ARG A 67 -14.75 7.76 -18.62
N LEU A 68 -13.60 7.17 -18.28
CA LEU A 68 -13.24 6.85 -16.89
C LEU A 68 -13.19 8.11 -16.01
N ARG A 69 -12.62 9.21 -16.52
CA ARG A 69 -12.64 10.52 -15.82
C ARG A 69 -14.05 11.05 -15.58
N HIS A 70 -15.01 10.70 -16.43
CA HIS A 70 -16.42 11.04 -16.28
C HIS A 70 -17.21 10.02 -15.44
N GLY A 71 -16.54 9.05 -14.81
CA GLY A 71 -17.17 8.06 -13.93
C GLY A 71 -17.85 6.91 -14.66
N ALA A 72 -17.56 6.71 -15.95
CA ALA A 72 -18.05 5.54 -16.67
C ALA A 72 -17.41 4.26 -16.12
N ASP A 73 -18.15 3.16 -16.14
CA ASP A 73 -17.61 1.84 -15.80
C ASP A 73 -16.53 1.42 -16.81
N LEU A 74 -15.52 0.68 -16.35
CA LEU A 74 -14.37 0.26 -17.16
C LEU A 74 -14.79 -0.53 -18.40
N ARG A 75 -15.78 -1.43 -18.30
CA ARG A 75 -16.30 -2.17 -19.45
C ARG A 75 -16.87 -1.21 -20.47
N SER A 76 -17.76 -0.32 -20.02
CA SER A 76 -18.40 0.67 -20.91
C SER A 76 -17.40 1.64 -21.55
N ALA A 77 -16.34 2.00 -20.82
CA ALA A 77 -15.29 2.89 -21.31
C ALA A 77 -14.45 2.20 -22.40
N LEU A 78 -14.11 0.92 -22.20
CA LEU A 78 -13.36 0.13 -23.17
C LEU A 78 -14.21 -0.21 -24.41
N GLU A 79 -15.48 -0.60 -24.25
CA GLU A 79 -16.41 -0.90 -25.36
C GLU A 79 -16.51 0.28 -26.35
N ILE A 80 -16.63 1.51 -25.83
CA ILE A 80 -16.68 2.70 -26.69
C ILE A 80 -15.32 2.97 -27.34
N ALA A 81 -14.22 2.76 -26.61
CA ALA A 81 -12.88 2.91 -27.16
C ALA A 81 -12.56 1.90 -28.26
N GLU A 82 -13.20 0.72 -28.28
CA GLU A 82 -13.04 -0.28 -29.34
C GLU A 82 -13.51 0.21 -30.71
N LEU A 83 -14.42 1.20 -30.77
CA LEU A 83 -14.88 1.82 -32.03
C LEU A 83 -13.74 2.55 -32.75
N ASP A 84 -12.83 3.15 -31.97
CA ASP A 84 -11.62 3.82 -32.46
C ASP A 84 -10.39 2.89 -32.45
N GLY A 85 -10.57 1.65 -31.98
CA GLY A 85 -9.49 0.72 -31.66
C GLY A 85 -9.11 -0.20 -32.82
N THR A 86 -7.84 -0.55 -32.88
CA THR A 86 -7.38 -1.66 -33.74
C THR A 86 -7.82 -3.01 -33.15
N PRO A 87 -7.88 -4.11 -33.94
CA PRO A 87 -8.18 -5.45 -33.42
C PRO A 87 -7.25 -5.88 -32.27
N ASP A 88 -6.06 -5.31 -32.26
CA ASP A 88 -5.04 -5.51 -31.26
C ASP A 88 -5.32 -4.73 -29.96
N PHE A 89 -5.87 -3.51 -30.04
CA PHE A 89 -6.43 -2.82 -28.88
C PHE A 89 -7.57 -3.62 -28.23
N GLN A 90 -8.48 -4.20 -29.04
CA GLN A 90 -9.59 -5.03 -28.53
C GLN A 90 -9.10 -6.28 -27.78
N ARG A 91 -7.94 -6.85 -28.15
CA ARG A 91 -7.34 -7.95 -27.36
C ARG A 91 -6.88 -7.45 -25.99
N VAL A 92 -6.28 -6.27 -25.93
CA VAL A 92 -5.82 -5.66 -24.67
C VAL A 92 -7.01 -5.27 -23.80
N ALA A 93 -8.01 -4.58 -24.37
CA ALA A 93 -9.24 -4.19 -23.70
C ALA A 93 -9.94 -5.38 -23.02
N ARG A 94 -10.19 -6.46 -23.77
CA ARG A 94 -10.77 -7.70 -23.22
C ARG A 94 -9.90 -8.36 -22.13
N THR A 95 -8.59 -8.26 -22.24
CA THR A 95 -7.67 -8.80 -21.23
C THR A 95 -7.74 -7.97 -19.94
N VAL A 96 -7.73 -6.64 -20.06
CA VAL A 96 -7.86 -5.70 -18.94
C VAL A 96 -9.20 -5.86 -18.25
N GLU A 97 -10.29 -5.94 -19.02
CA GLU A 97 -11.64 -6.14 -18.52
C GLU A 97 -11.76 -7.44 -17.69
N ARG A 98 -11.27 -8.58 -18.22
CA ARG A 98 -11.25 -9.86 -17.50
C ARG A 98 -10.40 -9.79 -16.23
N ALA A 99 -9.20 -9.20 -16.31
CA ALA A 99 -8.32 -9.06 -15.15
C ALA A 99 -8.91 -8.14 -14.07
N SER A 100 -9.71 -7.15 -14.48
CA SER A 100 -10.35 -6.22 -13.55
C SER A 100 -11.47 -6.88 -12.78
N PHE A 101 -12.21 -7.80 -13.40
CA PHE A 101 -13.26 -8.56 -12.74
C PHE A 101 -12.72 -9.37 -11.55
N ASP A 102 -11.54 -9.98 -11.71
CA ASP A 102 -10.91 -10.80 -10.67
C ASP A 102 -10.08 -9.96 -9.67
N GLY A 103 -9.46 -8.87 -10.12
CA GLY A 103 -8.51 -8.08 -9.33
C GLY A 103 -9.11 -6.89 -8.58
N VAL A 104 -9.99 -6.11 -9.23
CA VAL A 104 -10.57 -4.88 -8.65
C VAL A 104 -11.57 -5.24 -7.55
N ALA A 105 -12.39 -6.27 -7.78
CA ALA A 105 -13.36 -6.76 -6.81
C ALA A 105 -12.70 -7.21 -5.51
N LEU A 106 -11.57 -7.93 -5.58
CA LEU A 106 -10.84 -8.38 -4.40
C LEU A 106 -10.01 -7.26 -3.76
N SER A 107 -9.39 -6.38 -4.57
CA SER A 107 -8.57 -5.29 -4.05
C SER A 107 -9.38 -4.24 -3.31
N ASP A 108 -10.60 -3.93 -3.77
CA ASP A 108 -11.46 -2.95 -3.12
C ASP A 108 -12.00 -3.49 -1.80
N GLN A 109 -12.38 -4.78 -1.76
CA GLN A 109 -12.76 -5.48 -0.54
C GLN A 109 -11.60 -5.53 0.48
N LEU A 110 -10.39 -5.87 0.04
CA LEU A 110 -9.22 -5.92 0.91
C LEU A 110 -8.75 -4.53 1.37
N ARG A 111 -8.87 -3.49 0.54
CA ARG A 111 -8.51 -2.11 0.89
C ARG A 111 -9.50 -1.52 1.90
N ALA A 112 -10.79 -1.76 1.72
CA ALA A 112 -11.82 -1.41 2.70
C ALA A 112 -11.55 -2.13 4.03
N LEU A 113 -11.34 -3.45 3.97
CA LEU A 113 -11.05 -4.27 5.15
C LEU A 113 -9.74 -3.86 5.86
N ALA A 114 -8.67 -3.56 5.12
CA ALA A 114 -7.40 -3.13 5.70
C ALA A 114 -7.51 -1.75 6.37
N ALA A 115 -8.25 -0.81 5.76
CA ALA A 115 -8.53 0.49 6.35
C ALA A 115 -9.36 0.34 7.64
N ASP A 116 -10.36 -0.52 7.65
CA ASP A 116 -11.19 -0.81 8.82
C ASP A 116 -10.38 -1.47 9.95
N LEU A 117 -9.57 -2.49 9.61
CA LEU A 117 -8.71 -3.17 10.58
C LEU A 117 -7.59 -2.28 11.12
N HIS A 118 -7.03 -1.37 10.31
CA HIS A 118 -6.03 -0.43 10.77
C HIS A 118 -6.64 0.60 11.73
N ARG A 119 -7.80 1.18 11.36
CA ARG A 119 -8.56 2.08 12.24
C ARG A 119 -8.92 1.42 13.57
N GLU A 120 -9.38 0.18 13.53
CA GLU A 120 -9.74 -0.61 14.72
C GLU A 120 -8.52 -1.02 15.57
N ARG A 121 -7.34 -1.20 14.97
CA ARG A 121 -6.09 -1.46 15.71
C ARG A 121 -5.55 -0.22 16.39
N VAL A 122 -5.51 0.90 15.67
CA VAL A 122 -5.01 2.19 16.21
C VAL A 122 -5.93 2.67 17.33
N HIS A 123 -7.26 2.61 17.13
CA HIS A 123 -8.22 3.03 18.15
C HIS A 123 -8.16 2.18 19.42
N ARG A 124 -7.95 0.86 19.29
CA ARG A 124 -7.79 -0.04 20.44
C ARG A 124 -6.45 0.14 21.16
N MET A 125 -5.38 0.55 20.47
CA MET A 125 -4.08 0.79 21.10
C MET A 125 -3.99 2.15 21.79
N GLU A 126 -4.58 3.20 21.22
CA GLU A 126 -4.59 4.54 21.82
C GLU A 126 -5.40 4.59 23.12
N LEU A 127 -6.53 3.88 23.19
CA LEU A 127 -7.33 3.78 24.41
C LEU A 127 -6.70 2.87 25.49
N ALA A 128 -5.78 1.97 25.11
CA ALA A 128 -5.07 1.08 26.03
C ALA A 128 -3.76 1.69 26.57
N ALA A 129 -3.03 2.48 25.77
CA ALA A 129 -1.73 3.02 26.15
C ALA A 129 -1.80 4.07 27.28
N ASN A 130 -2.86 4.88 27.33
CA ASN A 130 -3.04 5.84 28.42
C ASN A 130 -3.52 5.24 29.75
N ARG A 131 -3.90 3.95 29.79
CA ARG A 131 -4.27 3.26 31.04
C ARG A 131 -3.10 2.53 31.71
N LEU A 132 -2.04 2.21 30.97
CA LEU A 132 -0.89 1.46 31.48
C LEU A 132 0.04 2.32 32.35
N SER A 133 0.26 3.59 31.98
CA SER A 133 1.11 4.48 32.78
C SER A 133 0.52 4.75 34.18
N ILE A 134 -0.80 4.84 34.31
CA ILE A 134 -1.45 5.11 35.60
C ILE A 134 -1.57 3.84 36.46
N THR A 135 -1.77 2.67 35.83
CA THR A 135 -1.87 1.39 36.54
C THR A 135 -0.53 0.97 37.16
N LEU A 136 0.61 1.43 36.63
CA LEU A 136 1.94 1.17 37.21
C LEU A 136 2.37 2.21 38.26
N LEU A 137 1.88 3.46 38.18
CA LEU A 137 2.15 4.47 39.22
C LEU A 137 1.44 4.13 40.53
N PHE A 138 0.20 3.65 40.47
CA PHE A 138 -0.59 3.34 41.67
C PHE A 138 0.09 2.33 42.63
N PRO A 139 0.54 1.13 42.17
CA PRO A 139 1.23 0.16 43.04
C PRO A 139 2.61 0.66 43.51
N LEU A 140 3.28 1.50 42.72
CA LEU A 140 4.57 2.08 43.10
C LEU A 140 4.41 3.09 44.25
N ILE A 141 3.38 3.95 44.20
CA ILE A 141 3.08 4.88 45.30
C ILE A 141 2.68 4.13 46.58
N THR A 142 1.87 3.06 46.46
CA THR A 142 1.47 2.26 47.64
C THR A 142 2.62 1.48 48.27
N CYS A 143 3.72 1.21 47.55
CA CYS A 143 4.89 0.52 48.09
C CYS A 143 5.96 1.50 48.62
N VAL A 144 6.16 2.65 47.96
CA VAL A 144 7.13 3.67 48.38
C VAL A 144 6.67 4.42 49.63
N LEU A 145 5.37 4.72 49.75
CA LEU A 145 4.84 5.46 50.90
C LEU A 145 5.06 4.75 52.26
N PRO A 146 4.75 3.45 52.44
CA PRO A 146 5.03 2.77 53.70
C PRO A 146 6.53 2.65 53.97
N ALA A 147 7.35 2.39 52.95
CA ALA A 147 8.79 2.32 53.10
C ALA A 147 9.39 3.67 53.54
N PHE A 148 8.92 4.78 52.95
CA PHE A 148 9.37 6.13 53.28
C PHE A 148 8.92 6.55 54.68
N ALA A 149 7.68 6.21 55.06
CA ALA A 149 7.18 6.40 56.41
C ALA A 149 8.06 5.67 57.42
N LEU A 150 8.39 4.40 57.18
CA LEU A 150 9.33 3.64 58.01
C LEU A 150 10.72 4.29 58.06
N LEU A 151 11.28 4.71 56.92
CA LEU A 151 12.62 5.30 56.87
C LEU A 151 12.70 6.63 57.65
N THR A 152 11.63 7.42 57.63
CA THR A 152 11.57 8.75 58.25
C THR A 152 11.14 8.69 59.72
N LEU A 153 10.16 7.85 60.05
CA LEU A 153 9.63 7.73 61.42
C LEU A 153 10.51 6.84 62.30
N ALA A 154 11.19 5.82 61.76
CA ALA A 154 12.04 4.94 62.56
C ALA A 154 13.12 5.68 63.36
N PRO A 155 13.95 6.57 62.78
CA PRO A 155 14.96 7.30 63.57
C PRO A 155 14.32 8.27 64.57
N MET A 156 13.15 8.85 64.23
CA MET A 156 12.43 9.76 65.12
C MET A 156 11.94 9.02 66.37
N VAL A 157 11.41 7.81 66.21
CA VAL A 157 10.95 6.97 67.32
C VAL A 157 12.12 6.50 68.19
N ILE A 158 13.25 6.07 67.59
CA ILE A 158 14.45 5.68 68.33
C ILE A 158 14.98 6.85 69.18
N ALA A 159 15.09 8.05 68.59
CA ALA A 159 15.56 9.22 69.31
C ALA A 159 14.63 9.65 70.47
N ILE A 160 13.32 9.43 70.33
CA ILE A 160 12.35 9.67 71.38
C ILE A 160 12.52 8.65 72.52
N PHE A 161 12.74 7.36 72.22
CA PHE A 161 12.98 6.35 73.25
C PHE A 161 14.31 6.58 74.00
N ASP A 162 15.38 6.90 73.29
CA ASP A 162 16.67 7.26 73.92
C ASP A 162 16.55 8.54 74.77
N GLY A 163 15.72 9.49 74.34
CA GLY A 163 15.51 10.76 75.04
C GLY A 163 14.60 10.69 76.27
N ILE A 164 13.68 9.72 76.34
CA ILE A 164 12.72 9.59 77.47
C ILE A 164 13.29 8.75 78.63
N GLY A 165 14.40 8.04 78.43
CA GLY A 165 15.14 7.41 79.53
C GLY A 165 14.73 5.97 79.83
N LEU A 166 15.47 5.05 79.20
CA LEU A 166 15.94 3.80 79.79
C LEU A 166 17.45 3.75 79.63
#